data_AF-A0A7K3BLS3-F1
#
_entry.id   AF-A0A7K3BLS3-F1
#
_cell.length_a   1.000
_cell.length_b   1.000
_cell.length_c   1.000
_cell.angle_alpha   90.00
_cell.angle_beta   90.00
_cell.angle_gamma   90.00
#
_symmetry.space_group_name_H-M   'P 1'
#
loop_
_entity.id
_entity.type
_entity.pdbx_description
1 polymer ?
#
loop_
_entity_poly.entity_id
_entity_poly.type
_entity_poly.pdbx_seq_one_letter_code
_entity_poly.pdbx_strand_id
1 'polypeptide(L)' 'MLAAAEATMDQAANDDAERARNRAQLYAPPKGQRRRRTRDGERDRPTGDGMKMRDAQQLMAQLAAQDAHLAGGRSG' A
#
# COMPACT_ATOMS: atom_id res chain seq x y z
N MET A 1 6.05 -3.98 4.91
CA MET A 1 7.51 -3.72 4.92
C MET A 1 7.84 -2.67 3.85
N LEU A 2 7.56 -1.38 4.11
CA LEU A 2 7.87 -0.26 3.18
C LEU A 2 9.36 0.14 3.21
N ALA A 3 10.06 -0.17 4.30
CA ALA A 3 11.45 0.25 4.54
C ALA A 3 12.48 -0.39 3.58
N ALA A 4 12.25 -1.63 3.13
CA ALA A 4 13.19 -2.30 2.23
C ALA A 4 13.16 -1.72 0.81
N ALA A 5 11.98 -1.32 0.33
CA ALA A 5 11.81 -0.73 -1.00
C ALA A 5 12.40 0.69 -1.07
N GLU A 6 12.23 1.49 -0.01
CA GLU A 6 12.84 2.82 0.10
C GLU A 6 14.38 2.74 0.09
N ALA A 7 14.95 1.81 0.86
CA ALA A 7 16.40 1.61 0.91
C ALA A 7 17.01 1.24 -0.46
N THR A 8 16.34 0.37 -1.23
CA THR A 8 16.81 0.01 -2.57
C THR A 8 16.75 1.18 -3.56
N MET A 9 15.75 2.05 -3.45
CA MET A 9 15.60 3.20 -4.34
C MET A 9 16.60 4.31 -4.00
N ASP A 10 16.91 4.51 -2.72
CA ASP A 10 17.88 5.50 -2.26
C ASP A 10 19.34 5.08 -2.52
N GLN A 11 19.61 3.77 -2.53
CA GLN A 11 20.91 3.20 -2.90
C GLN A 11 21.15 3.20 -4.42
N ALA A 12 20.09 3.16 -5.23
CA ALA A 12 20.18 3.22 -6.69
C ALA A 12 20.26 4.65 -7.25
N ALA A 13 19.99 5.67 -6.41
CA ALA A 13 20.10 7.07 -6.81
C ALA A 13 21.56 7.51 -6.94
N ASN A 14 21.88 8.19 -8.04
CA ASN A 14 23.25 8.64 -8.35
C ASN A 14 23.60 9.95 -7.65
N ASP A 15 22.59 10.75 -7.29
CA ASP A 15 22.76 12.02 -6.60
C ASP A 15 21.64 12.31 -5.58
N ASP A 16 21.87 13.29 -4.71
CA ASP A 16 20.91 13.66 -3.66
C ASP A 16 19.62 14.29 -4.23
N ALA A 17 19.68 14.88 -5.42
CA ALA A 17 18.51 15.46 -6.08
C ALA A 17 17.56 14.37 -6.61
N GLU A 18 18.12 13.28 -7.11
CA GLU A 18 17.44 12.07 -7.55
C GLU A 18 16.82 11.36 -6.35
N ARG A 19 17.56 11.24 -5.24
CA ARG A 19 17.01 10.71 -3.98
C ARG A 19 15.80 11.52 -3.50
N ALA A 20 15.89 12.86 -3.53
CA ALA A 20 14.79 13.73 -3.16
C ALA A 20 13.56 13.56 -4.08
N ARG A 21 13.76 13.37 -5.39
CA ARG A 21 12.67 13.10 -6.35
C ARG A 21 12.02 11.74 -6.11
N ASN A 22 12.82 10.71 -5.88
CA ASN A 22 12.33 9.35 -5.59
C ASN A 22 11.48 9.37 -4.32
N ARG A 23 11.97 10.03 -3.27
CA ARG A 23 11.23 10.22 -2.03
C ARG A 23 9.94 11.01 -2.23
N ALA A 24 9.99 12.10 -3.00
CA ALA A 24 8.80 12.89 -3.30
C ALA A 24 7.74 12.08 -4.06
N GLN A 25 8.14 11.16 -4.95
CA GLN A 25 7.22 10.28 -5.68
C GLN A 25 6.67 9.15 -4.79
N LEU A 26 7.53 8.53 -3.96
CA LEU A 26 7.15 7.43 -3.08
C LEU A 26 6.11 7.87 -2.04
N TYR A 27 6.26 9.08 -1.50
CA TYR A 27 5.33 9.66 -0.53
C TYR A 27 4.28 10.58 -1.16
N ALA A 28 4.25 10.70 -2.50
CA ALA A 28 3.22 11.50 -3.16
C ALA A 28 1.84 10.85 -2.94
N PRO A 29 0.81 11.66 -2.62
CA PRO A 29 -0.55 11.16 -2.65
C PRO A 29 -0.88 10.62 -4.06
N PRO A 30 -1.62 9.49 -4.16
CA PRO A 30 -2.04 8.95 -5.45
C PRO A 30 -2.73 10.01 -6.31
N LYS A 31 -2.52 9.94 -7.63
CA LYS A 31 -3.18 10.83 -8.59
C LYS A 31 -4.70 10.69 -8.41
N GLY A 32 -5.36 11.77 -7.98
CA GLY A 32 -6.79 11.80 -7.65
C GLY A 32 -7.13 11.99 -6.17
N GLN A 33 -6.21 11.65 -5.25
CA GLN A 33 -6.37 11.90 -3.80
C GLN A 33 -5.71 13.19 -3.32
N ARG A 34 -5.05 13.94 -4.23
CA ARG A 34 -4.61 15.31 -3.95
C ARG A 34 -5.87 16.13 -3.72
N ARG A 35 -6.31 16.20 -2.46
CA ARG A 35 -7.51 16.91 -2.03
C ARG A 35 -7.52 18.23 -2.78
N ARG A 36 -8.51 18.40 -3.67
CA ARG A 36 -8.84 19.72 -4.16
C ARG A 36 -9.10 20.49 -2.87
N ARG A 37 -8.23 21.44 -2.53
CA ARG A 37 -8.56 22.43 -1.51
C ARG A 37 -9.62 23.32 -2.15
N THR A 38 -10.82 22.79 -2.36
CA THR A 38 -11.99 23.61 -2.57
C THR A 38 -12.20 24.29 -1.23
N ARG A 39 -11.81 25.57 -1.21
CA ARG A 39 -12.53 26.59 -0.46
C ARG A 39 -14.01 26.26 -0.66
N ASP A 40 -14.75 26.05 0.42
CA ASP A 40 -16.17 25.69 0.41
C ASP A 40 -16.47 24.18 0.39
N GLY A 41 -16.39 23.56 1.58
CA GLY A 41 -17.56 22.97 2.24
C GLY A 41 -18.25 21.73 1.65
N GLU A 42 -17.91 21.26 0.46
CA GLU A 42 -18.58 20.08 -0.09
C GLU A 42 -17.93 18.82 0.52
N ARG A 43 -18.69 18.12 1.38
CA ARG A 43 -18.33 16.82 1.92
C ARG A 43 -18.20 15.84 0.76
N ASP A 44 -16.98 15.70 0.22
CA ASP A 44 -16.56 14.55 -0.55
C ASP A 44 -16.72 13.32 0.36
N ARG A 45 -17.90 12.70 0.32
CA ARG A 45 -18.06 11.35 0.83
C ARG A 45 -17.09 10.51 0.02
N PRO A 46 -16.10 9.85 0.65
CA PRO A 46 -15.28 8.91 -0.10
C PRO A 46 -16.25 7.89 -0.68
N THR A 47 -16.36 7.85 -2.00
CA THR A 47 -16.98 6.71 -2.68
C THR A 47 -16.05 5.57 -2.37
N GLY A 48 -16.37 4.86 -1.28
CA GLY A 48 -15.51 3.87 -0.68
C GLY A 48 -15.29 2.77 -1.69
N ASP A 49 -14.13 2.79 -2.35
CA ASP A 49 -13.52 1.60 -2.90
C ASP A 49 -12.93 0.79 -1.73
N GLY A 50 -13.80 0.51 -0.76
CA GLY A 50 -13.51 -0.40 0.34
C GLY A 50 -13.47 -1.80 -0.23
N MET A 51 -12.62 -2.64 0.35
CA MET A 51 -12.54 -4.05 -0.01
C MET A 51 -13.94 -4.66 -0.05
N LYS A 52 -14.33 -5.20 -1.22
CA LYS A 52 -15.65 -5.83 -1.34
C LYS A 52 -15.65 -7.03 -0.39
N MET A 53 -16.80 -7.33 0.22
CA MET A 53 -16.92 -8.48 1.12
C MET A 53 -16.41 -9.79 0.50
N ARG A 54 -16.59 -9.94 -0.82
CA ARG A 54 -16.05 -11.06 -1.60
C ARG A 54 -14.51 -11.12 -1.57
N ASP A 55 -13.86 -9.97 -1.72
CA ASP A 55 -12.39 -9.89 -1.72
C ASP A 55 -11.84 -10.17 -0.31
N ALA A 56 -12.54 -9.71 0.73
CA ALA A 56 -12.21 -10.03 2.12
C ALA A 56 -12.36 -11.54 2.41
N GLN A 57 -13.41 -12.18 1.92
CA GLN A 57 -13.60 -13.64 2.05
C GLN A 57 -12.51 -14.43 1.33
N GLN A 58 -12.13 -14.01 0.12
CA GLN A 58 -11.03 -14.63 -0.62
C GLN A 58 -9.69 -14.50 0.11
N LEU A 59 -9.43 -13.33 0.70
CA LEU A 59 -8.24 -13.13 1.53
C LEU A 59 -8.23 -14.08 2.73
N MET A 60 -9.34 -14.16 3.49
CA MET A 60 -9.44 -15.06 4.64
C MET A 60 -9.27 -16.53 4.24
N ALA A 61 -9.80 -16.96 3.10
CA ALA A 61 -9.61 -18.31 2.58
C ALA A 61 -8.14 -18.62 2.25
N GLN A 62 -7.41 -17.66 1.66
CA GLN A 62 -5.98 -17.80 1.38
C GLN A 62 -5.15 -17.85 2.66
N LEU A 63 -5.52 -17.10 3.70
CA LEU A 63 -4.87 -17.18 5.01
C LEU A 63 -5.10 -18.55 5.66
N ALA A 64 -6.33 -19.07 5.64
CA ALA A 64 -6.65 -20.38 6.20
C ALA A 64 -5.91 -21.52 5.48
N ALA A 65 -5.77 -21.45 4.15
CA ALA A 65 -5.00 -22.42 3.38
C ALA A 65 -3.51 -22.39 3.77
N GLN A 66 -2.92 -21.19 3.90
CA GLN A 66 -1.52 -21.05 4.33
C GLN A 66 -1.31 -21.54 5.76
N ASP A 67 -2.25 -21.27 6.67
CA ASP A 67 -2.19 -21.75 8.05
C ASP A 67 -2.22 -23.29 8.11
N ALA A 68 -3.09 -23.93 7.32
CA ALA A 68 -3.12 -25.39 7.22
C ALA A 68 -1.80 -25.99 6.70
N HIS A 69 -1.16 -25.34 5.72
CA HIS A 69 0.16 -25.75 5.23
C HIS A 69 1.26 -25.60 6.29
N LEU A 70 1.21 -24.54 7.10
CA LEU A 70 2.19 -24.28 8.17
C LEU A 70 1.99 -25.19 9.39
N ALA A 71 0.73 -25.47 9.75
CA ALA A 71 0.38 -26.35 10.85
C ALA A 71 0.68 -27.83 10.52
N GLY A 72 0.46 -28.25 9.27
CA GLY A 72 0.76 -29.61 8.82
C GLY A 72 2.25 -29.96 8.74
N GLY A 73 3.14 -28.96 8.74
CA GLY A 73 4.60 -29.15 8.71
C GLY A 73 5.27 -29.31 10.07
N ARG A 74 4.53 -29.24 11.19
CA ARG A 74 5.10 -29.27 12.56
C ARG A 74 4.87 -30.59 13.31
N SER A 75 4.24 -31.56 12.67
CA SER A 75 4.18 -32.95 13.12
C SER A 75 5.14 -33.79 12.29
N GLY A 76 6.42 -33.71 12.64
CA GLY A 76 7.52 -34.51 12.10
C GLY A 76 8.71 -34.44 13.05
#